data_AF-A0A846S710-F1
#
_entry.id   AF-A0A846S710-F1
#
_cell.length_a   1.000
_cell.length_b   1.000
_cell.length_c   1.000
_cell.angle_alpha   90.00
_cell.angle_beta   90.00
_cell.angle_gamma   90.00
#
_symmetry.space_group_name_H-M   'P 1'
#
loop_
_entity.id
_entity.type
_entity.pdbx_description
1 polymer ?
#
loop_
_entity_poly.entity_id
_entity_poly.type
_entity_poly.pdbx_seq_one_letter_code
_entity_poly.pdbx_strand_id
1 'polypeptide(L)'
;MSQPASCAAHDRLLKDYLTPTSVLHHRREETLSPDERSSLEYLMACIYDMDRLRRRSPAHRWARTAQQIEDVARRVGDLAASEGELSTAQRAWITAQKTGPVNSFQRDRLEAIPGWVR
;
A
#
# COMPACT_ATOMS: atom_id res chain seq x y z
N MET A 1 -25.24 10.66 14.60
CA MET A 1 -24.79 9.25 14.50
C MET A 1 -23.51 9.24 13.69
N SER A 2 -22.36 9.13 14.35
CA SER A 2 -21.08 9.07 13.65
C SER A 2 -20.87 7.66 13.12
N GLN A 3 -20.69 7.50 11.80
CA GLN A 3 -20.17 6.25 11.22
C GLN A 3 -18.87 5.89 11.96
N PRO A 4 -18.66 4.62 12.34
CA PRO A 4 -17.41 4.22 12.96
C PRO A 4 -16.27 4.50 11.97
N ALA A 5 -15.23 5.21 12.42
CA ALA A 5 -14.08 5.59 11.59
C ALA A 5 -13.43 4.40 10.86
N SER A 6 -13.61 3.18 11.38
CA SER A 6 -13.27 1.90 10.76
C SER A 6 -13.93 1.70 9.38
N CYS A 7 -15.19 2.11 9.20
CA CYS A 7 -15.94 1.91 7.95
C CYS A 7 -15.46 2.86 6.83
N ALA A 8 -15.14 4.11 7.16
CA ALA A 8 -14.65 5.08 6.18
C ALA A 8 -13.20 4.81 5.74
N ALA A 9 -12.33 4.34 6.64
CA ALA A 9 -10.98 3.93 6.31
C ALA A 9 -10.98 2.67 5.40
N HIS A 10 -11.85 1.70 5.69
CA HIS A 10 -12.03 0.49 4.90
C HIS A 10 -12.61 0.79 3.50
N ASP A 11 -13.60 1.70 3.42
CA ASP A 11 -14.18 2.13 2.14
C ASP A 11 -13.17 2.84 1.23
N ARG A 12 -12.28 3.67 1.79
CA ARG A 12 -11.16 4.26 1.04
C ARG A 12 -10.15 3.21 0.59
N LEU A 13 -9.78 2.29 1.48
CA LEU A 13 -8.87 1.18 1.18
C LEU A 13 -9.34 0.36 -0.03
N LEU A 14 -10.64 0.04 -0.08
CA LEU A 14 -11.26 -0.70 -1.18
C LEU A 14 -11.35 0.13 -2.45
N LYS A 15 -11.83 1.38 -2.37
CA LYS A 15 -12.13 2.21 -3.56
C LYS A 15 -10.88 2.83 -4.19
N ASP A 16 -9.89 3.21 -3.40
CA ASP A 16 -8.83 4.10 -3.87
C ASP A 16 -7.73 3.35 -4.61
N TYR A 17 -7.47 2.08 -4.30
CA TYR A 17 -6.39 1.34 -4.99
C TYR A 17 -6.61 -0.18 -5.13
N LEU A 18 -7.41 -0.82 -4.26
CA LEU A 18 -7.68 -2.27 -4.37
C LEU A 18 -8.62 -2.58 -5.54
N THR A 19 -9.80 -1.95 -5.61
CA THR A 19 -10.79 -2.23 -6.66
C THR A 19 -10.26 -1.92 -8.06
N PRO A 20 -9.65 -0.75 -8.35
CA PRO A 20 -9.12 -0.44 -9.69
C PRO A 20 -8.03 -1.41 -10.16
N THR A 21 -7.22 -1.94 -9.24
CA THR A 21 -6.18 -2.91 -9.59
C THR A 21 -6.75 -4.32 -9.72
N SER A 22 -7.73 -4.68 -8.89
CA SER A 22 -8.35 -6.02 -8.89
C SER A 22 -9.07 -6.35 -10.21
N VAL A 23 -9.65 -5.35 -10.88
CA VAL A 23 -10.34 -5.57 -12.17
C VAL A 23 -9.39 -6.03 -13.28
N LEU A 24 -8.07 -5.79 -13.13
CA LEU A 24 -7.06 -6.26 -14.08
C LEU A 24 -6.97 -7.79 -14.12
N HIS A 25 -7.37 -8.50 -13.07
CA HIS A 25 -7.42 -9.98 -13.07
C HIS A 25 -8.41 -10.56 -14.09
N HIS A 26 -9.38 -9.78 -14.55
CA HIS A 26 -10.35 -10.20 -15.56
C HIS A 26 -9.88 -9.97 -16.99
N ARG A 27 -8.74 -9.28 -17.17
CA ARG A 27 -8.13 -9.05 -18.48
C ARG A 27 -7.16 -10.18 -18.82
N ARG A 28 -6.93 -10.39 -20.12
CA ARG A 28 -5.91 -11.33 -20.59
C ARG A 28 -4.53 -10.77 -20.27
N GLU A 29 -3.61 -11.60 -19.76
CA GLU A 29 -2.27 -11.17 -19.34
C GLU A 29 -1.46 -10.49 -20.46
N GLU A 30 -1.64 -10.94 -21.70
CA GLU A 30 -1.02 -10.39 -22.91
C GLU A 30 -1.45 -8.94 -23.19
N THR A 31 -2.63 -8.55 -22.69
CA THR A 31 -3.19 -7.19 -22.85
C THR A 31 -2.78 -6.25 -21.74
N LEU A 32 -2.04 -6.72 -20.73
CA LEU A 32 -1.59 -5.90 -19.62
C LEU A 32 -0.29 -5.18 -19.97
N SER A 33 -0.25 -3.88 -19.67
CA SER A 33 0.98 -3.11 -19.70
C SER A 33 1.98 -3.62 -18.64
N PRO A 34 3.27 -3.28 -18.75
CA PRO A 34 4.25 -3.61 -17.72
C PRO A 34 3.87 -3.08 -16.32
N ASP A 35 3.32 -1.86 -16.24
CA ASP A 35 2.86 -1.26 -14.99
C ASP A 35 1.65 -2.00 -14.40
N GLU A 36 0.70 -2.42 -15.24
CA GLU A 36 -0.47 -3.20 -14.82
C GLU A 36 -0.07 -4.58 -14.31
N ARG A 37 0.84 -5.27 -15.01
CA ARG A 37 1.36 -6.57 -14.58
C ARG A 37 2.10 -6.46 -13.25
N SER A 38 2.93 -5.42 -13.09
CA SER A 38 3.60 -5.14 -11.82
C SER A 38 2.59 -4.81 -10.71
N SER A 39 1.60 -3.98 -10.99
CA SER A 39 0.55 -3.60 -10.04
C SER A 39 -0.22 -4.82 -9.52
N LEU A 40 -0.53 -5.79 -10.40
CA LEU A 40 -1.13 -7.07 -10.00
C LEU A 40 -0.23 -7.90 -9.06
N GLU A 41 1.09 -7.96 -9.32
CA GLU A 41 2.01 -8.67 -8.42
C GLU A 41 1.97 -8.09 -7.00
N TYR A 42 1.97 -6.75 -6.88
CA TYR A 42 1.95 -6.06 -5.59
C TYR A 42 0.58 -6.14 -4.90
N LEU A 43 -0.52 -6.08 -5.66
CA LEU A 43 -1.86 -6.35 -5.13
C LEU A 43 -1.94 -7.76 -4.53
N MET A 44 -1.49 -8.78 -5.27
CA MET A 44 -1.50 -10.16 -4.80
C MET A 44 -0.63 -10.34 -3.56
N ALA A 45 0.51 -9.65 -3.48
CA ALA A 45 1.35 -9.67 -2.29
C ALA A 45 0.64 -9.06 -1.07
N CYS A 46 -0.14 -7.98 -1.23
CA CYS A 46 -0.99 -7.44 -0.16
C CYS A 46 -2.05 -8.44 0.28
N ILE A 47 -2.76 -9.09 -0.66
CA ILE A 47 -3.78 -10.10 -0.36
C ILE A 47 -3.16 -11.29 0.39
N TYR A 48 -2.03 -11.81 -0.08
CA TYR A 48 -1.35 -12.92 0.56
C TYR A 48 -0.82 -12.59 1.95
N ASP A 49 -0.36 -11.36 2.21
CA ASP A 49 0.05 -10.96 3.56
C ASP A 49 -1.17 -10.88 4.51
N MET A 50 -2.33 -10.41 4.03
CA MET A 50 -3.59 -10.44 4.79
C MET A 50 -4.02 -11.88 5.13
N ASP A 51 -3.91 -12.80 4.18
CA ASP A 51 -4.22 -14.23 4.36
C ASP A 51 -3.13 -15.00 5.12
N ARG A 52 -2.07 -14.32 5.59
CA ARG A 52 -0.91 -14.90 6.27
C ARG A 52 -0.18 -15.96 5.44
N LEU A 53 -0.31 -15.90 4.12
CA LEU A 53 0.39 -16.76 3.18
C LEU A 53 1.82 -16.26 3.02
N ARG A 54 2.77 -16.96 3.65
CA ARG A 54 4.18 -16.57 3.66
C ARG A 54 4.83 -16.85 2.30
N ARG A 55 4.99 -15.81 1.48
CA ARG A 55 5.95 -15.81 0.35
C ARG A 55 7.04 -14.77 0.59
N ARG A 56 8.28 -15.09 0.21
CA ARG A 56 9.46 -14.22 0.40
C ARG A 56 9.81 -13.44 -0.87
N SER A 57 8.84 -12.83 -1.55
CA SER A 57 9.14 -11.98 -2.72
C SER A 57 9.40 -10.52 -2.33
N PRO A 58 10.08 -9.73 -3.19
CA PRO A 58 10.20 -8.28 -3.00
C PRO A 58 8.84 -7.59 -2.78
N ALA A 59 7.81 -7.95 -3.55
CA ALA A 59 6.46 -7.42 -3.40
C ALA A 59 5.85 -7.70 -2.01
N HIS A 60 6.09 -8.88 -1.43
CA HIS A 60 5.61 -9.20 -0.07
C HIS A 60 6.31 -8.39 1.00
N ARG A 61 7.63 -8.19 0.88
CA ARG A 61 8.38 -7.34 1.80
C ARG A 61 7.91 -5.90 1.70
N TRP A 62 7.69 -5.41 0.48
CA TRP A 62 7.15 -4.08 0.24
C TRP A 62 5.77 -3.91 0.88
N ALA A 63 4.83 -4.82 0.60
CA ALA A 63 3.46 -4.77 1.12
C ALA A 63 3.42 -4.72 2.65
N ARG A 64 4.23 -5.56 3.30
CA ARG A 64 4.34 -5.59 4.76
C ARG A 64 4.91 -4.30 5.33
N THR A 65 5.99 -3.78 4.76
CA THR A 65 6.59 -2.52 5.23
C THR A 65 5.61 -1.36 5.06
N ALA A 66 4.90 -1.29 3.93
CA ALA A 66 3.86 -0.28 3.69
C ALA A 66 2.74 -0.37 4.74
N GLN A 67 2.24 -1.58 5.03
CA GLN A 67 1.22 -1.79 6.07
C GLN A 67 1.71 -1.35 7.45
N GLN A 68 2.93 -1.71 7.83
CA GLN A 68 3.49 -1.33 9.13
C GLN A 68 3.60 0.19 9.28
N ILE A 69 4.01 0.90 8.21
CA ILE A 69 4.09 2.36 8.22
C ILE A 69 2.69 2.97 8.30
N GLU A 70 1.73 2.44 7.55
CA GLU A 70 0.34 2.87 7.59
C GLU A 70 -0.27 2.70 8.99
N ASP A 71 -0.04 1.57 9.65
CA ASP A 71 -0.54 1.29 11.00
C ASP A 71 0.00 2.30 12.02
N VAL A 72 1.28 2.65 11.92
CA VAL A 72 1.89 3.69 12.76
C VAL A 72 1.27 5.04 12.45
N ALA A 73 1.22 5.45 11.18
CA ALA A 73 0.64 6.73 10.78
C ALA A 73 -0.82 6.88 11.22
N ARG A 74 -1.63 5.82 11.10
CA ARG A 74 -3.03 5.82 11.56
C ARG A 74 -3.14 5.88 13.09
N ARG A 75 -2.26 5.19 13.82
CA ARG A 75 -2.25 5.23 15.29
C ARG A 75 -1.91 6.63 15.81
N VAL A 76 -0.93 7.30 15.19
CA VAL A 76 -0.49 8.64 15.56
C VAL A 76 -1.39 9.74 14.96
N GLY A 77 -2.10 9.42 13.88
CA GLY A 77 -3.00 10.31 13.15
C GLY A 77 -2.39 10.90 11.87
N ASP A 78 -1.06 10.93 11.77
CA ASP A 78 -0.32 11.48 10.62
C ASP A 78 1.09 10.85 10.54
N LEU A 79 1.58 10.59 9.32
CA LEU A 79 2.94 10.13 9.07
C LEU A 79 3.99 11.15 9.52
N ALA A 80 3.77 12.44 9.31
CA ALA A 80 4.70 13.49 9.76
C ALA A 80 4.84 13.53 11.28
N ALA A 81 3.76 13.23 12.01
CA ALA A 81 3.77 13.13 13.46
C ALA A 81 4.41 11.82 13.97
N SER A 82 4.58 10.82 13.11
CA SER A 82 5.09 9.49 13.48
C SER A 82 6.60 9.31 13.44
N GLU A 83 7.39 10.36 13.15
CA GLU A 83 8.84 10.24 12.95
C GLU A 83 9.58 9.56 14.11
N GLY A 84 9.14 9.79 15.35
CA GLY A 84 9.69 9.19 16.57
C GLY A 84 9.32 7.71 16.77
N GLU A 85 8.28 7.21 16.11
CA GLU A 85 7.81 5.83 16.21
C GLU A 85 8.33 4.92 15.08
N LEU A 86 8.84 5.51 14.00
CA LEU A 86 9.40 4.78 12.89
C LEU A 86 10.85 4.36 13.18
N SER A 87 11.24 3.17 12.73
CA SER A 87 12.63 2.75 12.74
C SER A 87 13.46 3.49 11.68
N THR A 88 14.78 3.52 11.84
CA THR A 88 15.70 4.08 10.82
C THR A 88 15.51 3.41 9.45
N ALA A 89 15.25 2.10 9.43
CA ALA A 89 14.99 1.37 8.20
C ALA A 89 13.68 1.81 7.52
N GLN A 90 12.61 2.03 8.29
CA GLN A 90 11.33 2.53 7.75
C GLN A 90 11.45 3.95 7.22
N ARG A 91 12.15 4.85 7.93
CA ARG A 91 12.43 6.21 7.43
C ARG A 91 13.21 6.18 6.12
N ALA A 92 14.27 5.37 6.04
CA ALA A 92 15.03 5.20 4.80
C ALA A 92 14.17 4.63 3.66
N TRP A 93 13.29 3.66 3.98
CA TRP A 93 12.36 3.10 3.01
C TRP A 93 11.37 4.15 2.48
N ILE A 94 10.79 4.98 3.36
CA ILE A 94 9.89 6.08 2.97
C ILE A 94 10.60 7.02 1.99
N THR A 95 11.81 7.48 2.33
CA THR A 95 12.62 8.33 1.45
C THR A 95 12.84 7.68 0.09
N ALA A 96 13.15 6.38 0.06
CA ALA A 96 13.33 5.63 -1.19
C ALA A 96 12.03 5.51 -2.00
N GLN A 97 10.87 5.41 -1.37
CA GLN A 97 9.58 5.37 -2.08
C GLN A 97 9.16 6.74 -2.63
N LYS A 98 9.56 7.84 -2.00
CA LYS A 98 9.26 9.19 -2.51
C LYS A 98 10.03 9.53 -3.78
N THR A 99 11.26 9.04 -3.91
CA THR A 99 12.15 9.37 -5.03
C THR A 99 12.32 8.25 -6.05
N GLY A 100 12.00 7.01 -5.66
CA GLY A 100 12.17 5.83 -6.48
C GLY A 100 11.00 5.54 -7.43
N PRO A 101 11.20 4.62 -8.38
CA PRO A 101 10.12 4.15 -9.24
C PRO A 101 9.10 3.36 -8.43
N VAL A 102 7.82 3.70 -8.58
CA VAL A 102 6.67 2.98 -8.02
C VAL A 102 5.62 2.77 -9.11
N ASN A 103 5.07 1.55 -9.18
CA ASN A 103 3.95 1.26 -10.07
C ASN A 103 2.67 1.98 -9.61
N SER A 104 1.64 1.98 -10.44
CA SER A 104 0.39 2.70 -10.14
C SER A 104 -0.26 2.22 -8.84
N PHE A 105 -0.36 0.91 -8.60
CA PHE A 105 -0.91 0.38 -7.33
C PHE A 105 -0.10 0.84 -6.10
N GLN A 106 1.23 0.77 -6.18
CA GLN A 106 2.10 1.19 -5.08
C GLN A 106 1.91 2.67 -4.77
N ARG A 107 1.82 3.51 -5.81
CA ARG A 107 1.59 4.95 -5.67
C ARG A 107 0.28 5.23 -4.95
N ASP A 108 -0.82 4.66 -5.44
CA ASP A 108 -2.14 4.92 -4.90
C ASP A 108 -2.24 4.40 -3.44
N ARG A 109 -1.62 3.25 -3.15
CA ARG A 109 -1.52 2.73 -1.78
C ARG A 109 -0.72 3.63 -0.85
N LEU A 110 0.40 4.18 -1.31
CA LEU A 110 1.23 5.10 -0.53
C LEU A 110 0.50 6.42 -0.27
N GLU A 111 -0.17 6.99 -1.28
CA GLU A 111 -0.95 8.22 -1.18
C GLU A 111 -2.16 8.08 -0.24
N ALA A 112 -2.64 6.86 0.02
CA ALA A 112 -3.66 6.57 1.01
C ALA A 112 -3.15 6.59 2.48
N ILE A 113 -1.82 6.62 2.71
CA ILE A 113 -1.25 6.73 4.06
C ILE A 113 -1.48 8.17 4.57
N PRO A 114 -2.09 8.37 5.76
CA PRO A 114 -2.29 9.71 6.31
C PRO A 114 -0.97 10.49 6.40
N GLY A 115 -0.92 11.69 5.82
CA GLY A 115 0.29 12.53 5.82
C GLY A 115 1.33 12.16 4.77
N TRP A 116 1.01 11.28 3.81
CA TRP A 116 1.91 11.00 2.70
C TRP A 116 2.03 12.21 1.76
N VAL A 117 3.14 12.93 1.87
CA VAL A 117 3.51 14.02 0.95
C VAL A 117 4.66 13.54 0.08
N ARG A 118 4.47 13.56 -1.24
CA ARG A 118 5.51 13.24 -2.22
C ARG A 118 6.65 14.25 -2.18
#